data_AF-A0A2H5F4S2-F1
#
_entry.id   AF-A0A2H5F4S2-F1
#
_cell.length_a   1.000
_cell.length_b   1.000
_cell.length_c   1.000
_cell.angle_alpha   90.00
_cell.angle_beta   90.00
_cell.angle_gamma   90.00
#
_symmetry.space_group_name_H-M   'P 1'
#
loop_
_entity.id
_entity.type
_entity.pdbx_description
1 polymer ?
#
loop_
_entity_poly.entity_id
_entity_poly.type
_entity_poly.pdbx_seq_one_letter_code
_entity_poly.pdbx_strand_id
1 'polypeptide(L)'
;MENHDREHFSALGCPSSVTWTNDISKMFTQTDISHMKTKGIDLGDYRSVSINAVAIYSRVKSGSMPPPGSGEDRWTADMVNLFGCWIQQNTPE
;
A
#
# COMPACT_ATOMS: atom_id res chain seq x y z
N MET A 1 10.39 -8.04 8.84
CA MET A 1 9.20 -7.47 9.51
C MET A 1 9.47 -7.52 11.00
N GLU A 2 9.47 -6.39 11.67
CA GLU A 2 9.71 -6.31 13.12
C GLU A 2 8.48 -6.82 13.89
N ASN A 3 8.63 -7.26 15.15
CA ASN A 3 7.54 -7.86 15.92
C ASN A 3 6.30 -6.94 16.04
N HIS A 4 6.51 -5.63 16.12
CA HIS A 4 5.48 -4.60 16.13
C HIS A 4 4.60 -4.62 14.86
N ASP A 5 5.20 -4.78 13.68
CA ASP A 5 4.47 -4.73 12.41
C ASP A 5 3.55 -5.94 12.28
N ARG A 6 4.03 -7.11 12.72
CA ARG A 6 3.26 -8.36 12.69
C ARG A 6 2.03 -8.27 13.60
N GLU A 7 2.18 -7.70 14.80
CA GLU A 7 1.06 -7.49 15.73
C GLU A 7 0.04 -6.50 15.17
N HIS A 8 0.52 -5.39 14.59
CA HIS A 8 -0.34 -4.38 13.96
C HIS A 8 -1.20 -4.98 12.85
N PHE A 9 -0.61 -5.73 11.92
CA PHE A 9 -1.39 -6.34 10.82
C PHE A 9 -2.32 -7.45 11.32
N SER A 10 -1.94 -8.23 12.34
CA SER A 10 -2.77 -9.31 12.86
C SER A 10 -4.08 -8.82 13.53
N ALA A 11 -4.13 -7.55 13.93
CA ALA A 11 -5.29 -6.95 14.56
C ALA A 11 -6.32 -6.34 13.58
N LEU A 12 -6.04 -6.34 12.28
CA LEU A 12 -6.93 -5.73 11.28
C LEU A 12 -8.18 -6.60 11.03
N GLY A 13 -9.34 -5.95 10.95
CA GLY A 13 -10.58 -6.58 10.51
C GLY A 13 -10.62 -6.63 8.98
N CYS A 14 -10.27 -7.76 8.39
CA CYS A 14 -10.03 -7.86 6.95
C CYS A 14 -11.13 -8.56 6.15
N PRO A 15 -11.38 -8.10 4.90
CA PRO A 15 -12.12 -8.88 3.93
C PRO A 15 -11.46 -10.24 3.68
N SER A 16 -12.25 -11.24 3.27
CA SER A 16 -11.78 -12.63 3.12
C SER A 16 -10.74 -12.83 2.00
N SER A 17 -10.71 -11.96 0.98
CA SER A 17 -9.73 -12.02 -0.10
C SER A 17 -9.51 -10.62 -0.64
N VAL A 18 -8.35 -10.05 -0.31
CA VAL A 18 -7.85 -8.80 -0.91
C VAL A 18 -6.70 -9.19 -1.81
N THR A 19 -6.72 -8.86 -3.11
CA THR A 19 -5.64 -9.23 -4.04
C THR A 19 -5.06 -8.02 -4.77
N TRP A 20 -3.87 -8.21 -5.34
CA TRP A 20 -3.24 -7.18 -6.16
C TRP A 20 -4.11 -6.76 -7.35
N THR A 21 -4.55 -7.75 -8.12
CA THR A 21 -5.27 -7.55 -9.38
C THR A 21 -6.65 -6.95 -9.16
N ASN A 22 -7.34 -7.37 -8.09
CA ASN A 22 -8.72 -6.93 -7.84
C ASN A 22 -8.80 -5.64 -7.04
N ASP A 23 -7.84 -5.37 -6.16
CA ASP A 23 -7.96 -4.31 -5.16
C ASP A 23 -6.79 -3.34 -5.22
N ILE A 24 -5.58 -3.84 -4.95
CA ILE A 24 -4.43 -2.98 -4.60
C ILE A 24 -3.88 -2.20 -5.81
N SER A 25 -3.79 -2.82 -6.98
CA SER A 25 -3.27 -2.16 -8.19
C SER A 25 -4.05 -0.91 -8.57
N LYS A 26 -5.35 -0.86 -8.24
CA LYS A 26 -6.27 0.25 -8.56
C LYS A 26 -6.09 1.46 -7.64
N MET A 27 -5.35 1.30 -6.54
CA MET A 27 -5.13 2.36 -5.55
C MET A 27 -3.96 3.28 -5.90
N PHE A 28 -3.10 2.86 -6.83
CA PHE A 28 -1.98 3.66 -7.31
C PHE A 28 -2.37 4.36 -8.61
N THR A 29 -2.23 5.68 -8.63
CA THR A 29 -2.53 6.45 -9.84
C THR A 29 -1.37 6.37 -10.85
N GLN A 30 -1.62 6.84 -12.07
CA GLN A 30 -0.54 7.00 -13.04
C GLN A 30 0.53 8.01 -12.57
N THR A 31 0.16 8.99 -11.75
CA THR A 31 1.07 9.99 -11.18
C THR A 31 1.96 9.34 -10.12
N ASP A 32 1.36 8.57 -9.19
CA ASP A 32 2.09 7.77 -8.20
C ASP A 32 3.15 6.88 -8.88
N ILE A 33 2.72 6.13 -9.90
CA ILE A 33 3.57 5.20 -10.65
C ILE A 33 4.72 5.95 -11.32
N SER A 34 4.41 7.05 -12.03
CA SER A 34 5.42 7.82 -12.76
C SER A 34 6.46 8.42 -11.82
N HIS A 35 6.02 9.00 -10.70
CA HIS A 35 6.92 9.60 -9.72
C HIS A 35 7.76 8.55 -9.00
N MET A 36 7.17 7.47 -8.52
CA MET A 36 7.89 6.48 -7.72
C MET A 36 8.86 5.63 -8.54
N LYS A 37 8.59 5.43 -9.85
CA LYS A 37 9.57 4.85 -10.77
C LYS A 37 10.91 5.61 -10.75
N THR A 38 10.87 6.94 -10.70
CA THR A 38 12.09 7.77 -10.58
C THR A 38 12.83 7.60 -9.24
N LYS A 39 12.16 7.02 -8.24
CA LYS A 39 12.68 6.70 -6.91
C LYS A 39 13.06 5.23 -6.73
N GLY A 40 12.94 4.42 -7.79
CA GLY A 40 13.32 3.00 -7.77
C GLY A 40 12.25 2.05 -7.24
N ILE A 41 11.00 2.51 -7.06
CA ILE A 41 9.85 1.67 -6.68
C ILE A 41 8.79 1.78 -7.78
N ASP A 42 8.52 0.68 -8.47
CA ASP A 42 7.47 0.65 -9.49
C ASP A 42 6.12 0.33 -8.85
N LEU A 43 5.31 1.35 -8.57
CA LEU A 43 3.97 1.16 -8.00
C LEU A 43 2.96 0.49 -8.96
N GLY A 44 3.33 0.29 -10.22
CA GLY A 44 2.52 -0.45 -11.20
C GLY A 44 2.88 -1.93 -11.30
N ASP A 45 3.91 -2.39 -10.58
CA ASP A 45 4.39 -3.77 -10.60
C ASP A 45 4.14 -4.47 -9.26
N TYR A 46 3.45 -5.61 -9.31
CA TYR A 46 3.10 -6.41 -8.13
C TYR A 46 4.34 -6.73 -7.28
N ARG A 47 5.41 -7.22 -7.92
CA ARG A 47 6.61 -7.67 -7.20
C ARG A 47 7.30 -6.51 -6.51
N SER A 48 7.42 -5.37 -7.18
CA SER A 48 7.99 -4.15 -6.61
C SER A 48 7.18 -3.67 -5.41
N VAL A 49 5.84 -3.65 -5.50
CA VAL A 49 4.99 -3.24 -4.38
C VAL A 49 5.01 -4.24 -3.23
N SER A 50 4.92 -5.55 -3.50
CA SER A 50 4.97 -6.61 -2.47
C SER A 50 6.27 -6.55 -1.66
N ILE A 51 7.42 -6.41 -2.33
CA ILE A 51 8.73 -6.27 -1.65
C ILE A 51 8.78 -5.01 -0.76
N ASN A 52 8.13 -3.93 -1.17
CA ASN A 52 8.15 -2.65 -0.46
C ASN A 52 6.90 -2.40 0.41
N ALA A 53 6.03 -3.40 0.60
CA ALA A 53 4.67 -3.17 1.08
C ALA A 53 4.62 -2.52 2.48
N VAL A 54 5.46 -2.97 3.42
CA VAL A 54 5.53 -2.38 4.77
C VAL A 54 6.00 -0.92 4.74
N ALA A 55 6.98 -0.61 3.89
CA ALA A 55 7.48 0.76 3.75
C ALA A 55 6.40 1.67 3.15
N ILE A 56 5.71 1.22 2.09
CA ILE A 56 4.58 1.93 1.48
C ILE A 56 3.48 2.16 2.53
N TYR A 57 3.09 1.10 3.26
CA TYR A 57 2.08 1.16 4.31
C TYR A 57 2.39 2.23 5.36
N SER A 58 3.63 2.31 5.84
CA SER A 58 4.05 3.33 6.80
C SER A 58 3.88 4.77 6.27
N ARG A 59 4.16 4.99 4.97
CA ARG A 59 4.02 6.31 4.34
C ARG A 59 2.56 6.73 4.15
N VAL A 60 1.70 5.81 3.71
CA VAL A 60 0.27 6.08 3.52
C VAL A 60 -0.49 6.15 4.85
N LYS A 61 -0.17 5.29 5.83
CA LYS A 61 -0.76 5.33 7.18
C LYS A 61 -0.45 6.63 7.92
N SER A 62 0.76 7.16 7.77
CA SER A 62 1.13 8.46 8.36
C SER A 62 0.47 9.66 7.65
N GLY A 63 -0.20 9.45 6.51
CA GLY A 63 -0.72 10.54 5.68
C GLY A 63 0.39 11.41 5.06
N SER A 64 1.63 10.91 5.01
CA SER A 64 2.76 11.63 4.40
C SER A 64 2.79 11.50 2.88
N MET A 65 2.07 10.50 2.34
CA MET A 65 1.94 10.25 0.91
C MET A 65 0.46 10.10 0.49
N PRO A 66 0.08 10.60 -0.69
CA PRO A 66 0.87 11.51 -1.54
C PRO A 66 1.21 12.84 -0.81
N PRO A 67 2.31 13.51 -1.19
CA PRO A 67 2.74 14.71 -0.49
C PRO A 67 1.76 15.87 -0.76
N PRO A 68 1.64 16.83 0.18
CA PRO A 68 0.86 18.05 -0.05
C PRO A 68 1.29 18.75 -1.35
N GLY A 69 0.31 19.19 -2.15
CA GLY A 69 0.59 19.89 -3.41
C GLY A 69 0.97 18.99 -4.59
N SER A 70 0.92 17.66 -4.44
CA SER A 70 1.04 16.71 -5.56
C SER A 70 -0.12 16.80 -6.57
N GLY A 71 -1.25 17.36 -6.16
CA GLY A 71 -2.49 17.35 -6.94
C GLY A 71 -3.33 16.09 -6.73
N GLU A 72 -2.93 15.23 -5.79
CA GLU A 72 -3.60 13.97 -5.48
C GLU A 72 -4.11 13.98 -4.03
N ASP A 73 -5.24 13.32 -3.81
CA ASP A 73 -5.75 13.12 -2.46
C ASP A 73 -4.93 12.06 -1.72
N ARG A 74 -4.83 12.25 -0.40
CA ARG A 74 -4.27 11.21 0.48
C ARG A 74 -5.15 9.99 0.52
N TRP A 75 -4.53 8.84 0.74
CA TRP A 75 -5.26 7.60 0.97
C TRP A 75 -6.25 7.77 2.13
N THR A 76 -7.47 7.30 1.92
CA THR A 76 -8.49 7.24 2.96
C THR A 76 -8.13 6.19 4.02
N ALA A 77 -8.79 6.23 5.16
CA ALA A 77 -8.62 5.20 6.19
C ALA A 77 -8.95 3.80 5.65
N ASP A 78 -9.97 3.68 4.80
CA ASP A 78 -10.37 2.41 4.18
C ASP A 78 -9.31 1.87 3.21
N MET A 79 -8.70 2.75 2.42
CA MET A 79 -7.58 2.41 1.54
C MET A 79 -6.38 1.89 2.35
N VAL A 80 -6.00 2.62 3.41
CA VAL A 80 -4.92 2.19 4.31
C VAL A 80 -5.26 0.83 4.92
N ASN A 81 -6.48 0.62 5.41
CA ASN A 81 -6.90 -0.66 5.97
C ASN A 81 -6.84 -1.80 4.93
N LEU A 82 -7.34 -1.58 3.71
CA LEU A 82 -7.34 -2.57 2.63
C LEU A 82 -5.92 -3.01 2.26
N PHE A 83 -4.99 -2.07 2.13
CA PHE A 83 -3.58 -2.39 1.87
C PHE A 83 -2.91 -3.12 3.05
N GLY A 84 -3.25 -2.74 4.29
CA GLY A 84 -2.82 -3.48 5.48
C GLY A 84 -3.32 -4.92 5.49
N CYS A 85 -4.58 -5.15 5.09
CA CYS A 85 -5.17 -6.48 4.96
C CYS A 85 -4.50 -7.33 3.89
N TRP A 86 -4.15 -6.73 2.76
CA TRP A 86 -3.37 -7.41 1.71
C TRP A 86 -2.01 -7.87 2.22
N ILE A 87 -1.31 -7.04 3.01
CA ILE A 87 -0.05 -7.41 3.66
C ILE A 87 -0.26 -8.56 4.66
N GLN A 88 -1.31 -8.48 5.50
CA GLN A 88 -1.66 -9.54 6.46
C GLN A 88 -1.92 -10.88 5.77
N GLN A 89 -2.50 -10.84 4.56
CA GLN A 89 -2.80 -12.04 3.76
C GLN A 89 -1.58 -12.56 2.97
N ASN A 90 -0.38 -12.05 3.24
CA ASN A 90 0.87 -12.37 2.52
C ASN A 90 0.86 -11.96 1.05
N THR A 91 0.30 -10.79 0.76
CA THR A 91 0.32 -10.12 -0.55
C THR A 91 -0.12 -11.02 -1.72
N PRO A 92 -1.33 -11.59 -1.73
CA PRO A 92 -1.79 -12.40 -2.85
C PRO A 92 -1.97 -11.55 -4.13
N GLU A 93 -1.66 -12.12 -5.29
CA GLU A 93 -1.75 -11.44 -6.59
C GLU A 93 -3.19 -11.40 -7.18
#